data_AF-A0A9P1GH62-F1
#
_entry.id   AF-A0A9P1GH62-F1
#
_cell.length_a   1.000
_cell.length_b   1.000
_cell.length_c   1.000
_cell.angle_alpha   90.00
_cell.angle_beta   90.00
_cell.angle_gamma   90.00
#
_symmetry.space_group_name_H-M   'P 1'
#
loop_
_entity.id
_entity.type
_entity.pdbx_description
1 polymer ?
#
loop_
_entity_poly.entity_id
_entity_poly.type
_entity_poly.pdbx_seq_one_letter_code
_entity_poly.pdbx_strand_id
1 'polypeptide(L)'
;MSCTCHAIYVALLGAAFVNFSRCLEESDRQLQQTDWFEGFCNQDTSSPEGAVRSFQSIWPQSALQSCEKQPDAGSWIWPGRNWCWVAAKRHACYGHHTWYDAESVAYEEMRHNQKELKAEMQMLPHLPALQNAELCDKPVLGAELKPKEAKEQEQKLAAFHIQSAEAHFWFQRNVAVYVLNMPSATERWAQMSRRLQELEIHAKRLDGIDLSLGLDQAKKDGLVPNDWNFTAAKETMVRLLHKSSAAAAQRYLDNYGIGTVGCAAAHLRAMWQAASAWHSKKPLVLILEDDVWLEDDFKLKLRNLLRDEVPCDWDVISLRSQCPYGVCVTPHLTRVQPDGNEPEEMCRHGVNYGFYAMLYRADALIPVANALHRQIWNNSRPGCLANDVALAAISDRIAYYAVPSSQVPGFVQHTNRGSVRTELNHRGQAWLDLVLQKKQRYADKS
;
A
#
# COMPACT_ATOMS: atom_id res chain seq x y z
N MET A 1 -29.95 45.04 -37.01
CA MET A 1 -28.79 44.16 -37.25
C MET A 1 -28.21 43.73 -35.92
N SER A 2 -28.79 42.71 -35.29
CA SER A 2 -28.26 42.03 -34.10
C SER A 2 -29.20 40.84 -33.81
N CYS A 3 -28.65 39.78 -33.22
CA CYS A 3 -29.31 38.57 -32.71
C CYS A 3 -29.66 37.45 -33.71
N THR A 4 -28.66 36.78 -34.29
CA THR A 4 -28.77 35.39 -34.77
C THR A 4 -27.48 34.56 -34.68
N CYS A 5 -26.54 34.87 -33.79
CA CYS A 5 -25.26 34.13 -33.69
C CYS A 5 -25.04 33.29 -32.41
N HIS A 6 -25.99 33.25 -31.45
CA HIS A 6 -25.79 32.51 -30.19
C HIS A 6 -26.47 31.13 -30.13
N ALA A 7 -27.32 30.76 -31.10
CA ALA A 7 -28.04 29.49 -31.06
C ALA A 7 -27.27 28.29 -31.65
N ILE A 8 -26.19 28.52 -32.42
CA ILE A 8 -25.44 27.44 -33.09
C ILE A 8 -24.35 26.86 -32.16
N TYR A 9 -23.84 27.62 -31.19
CA TYR A 9 -22.79 27.16 -30.28
C TYR A 9 -23.29 26.16 -29.22
N VAL A 10 -24.55 26.26 -28.79
CA VAL A 10 -25.13 25.33 -27.80
C VAL A 10 -25.48 23.97 -28.43
N ALA A 11 -25.89 23.94 -29.70
CA ALA A 11 -26.19 22.70 -30.40
C ALA A 11 -24.93 21.87 -30.73
N LEU A 12 -23.79 22.54 -31.04
CA LEU A 12 -22.52 21.85 -31.29
C LEU A 12 -21.88 21.28 -30.02
N LEU A 13 -22.06 21.93 -28.86
CA LEU A 13 -21.61 21.40 -27.58
C LEU A 13 -22.45 20.20 -27.11
N GLY A 14 -23.77 20.22 -27.35
CA GLY A 14 -24.65 19.09 -27.03
C GLY A 14 -24.38 17.84 -27.88
N ALA A 15 -24.17 18.01 -29.20
CA ALA A 15 -23.84 16.88 -30.10
C ALA A 15 -22.43 16.32 -29.84
N ALA A 16 -21.47 17.16 -29.43
CA ALA A 16 -20.13 16.71 -29.03
C ALA A 16 -20.16 15.90 -27.71
N PHE A 17 -21.02 16.26 -26.75
CA PHE A 17 -21.17 15.51 -25.50
C PHE A 17 -21.81 14.14 -25.70
N VAL A 18 -22.85 14.04 -26.54
CA VAL A 18 -23.51 12.76 -26.85
C VAL A 18 -22.58 11.82 -27.63
N ASN A 19 -21.77 12.35 -28.56
CA ASN A 19 -20.76 11.53 -29.25
C ASN A 19 -19.59 11.14 -28.34
N PHE A 20 -19.21 11.96 -27.35
CA PHE A 20 -18.17 11.60 -26.39
C PHE A 20 -18.63 10.50 -25.42
N SER A 21 -19.85 10.59 -24.88
CA SER A 21 -20.43 9.51 -24.06
C SER A 21 -20.60 8.20 -24.86
N ARG A 22 -21.00 8.29 -26.14
CA ARG A 22 -21.14 7.10 -27.00
C ARG A 22 -19.79 6.49 -27.39
N CYS A 23 -18.74 7.30 -27.60
CA CYS A 23 -17.36 6.82 -27.77
C CYS A 23 -16.81 6.16 -26.49
N LEU A 24 -17.15 6.68 -25.30
CA LEU A 24 -16.78 6.03 -24.04
C LEU A 24 -17.51 4.70 -23.86
N GLU A 25 -18.81 4.62 -24.20
CA GLU A 25 -19.58 3.37 -24.15
C GLU A 25 -19.14 2.34 -25.21
N GLU A 26 -18.79 2.74 -26.43
CA GLU A 26 -18.27 1.84 -27.47
C GLU A 26 -16.82 1.39 -27.20
N SER A 27 -16.00 2.26 -26.58
CA SER A 27 -14.68 1.89 -26.05
C SER A 27 -14.80 0.88 -24.90
N ASP A 28 -15.75 1.08 -23.97
CA ASP A 28 -16.04 0.13 -22.89
C ASP A 28 -16.58 -1.21 -23.41
N ARG A 29 -17.38 -1.20 -24.48
CA ARG A 29 -17.90 -2.43 -25.11
C ARG A 29 -16.85 -3.21 -25.90
N GLN A 30 -15.86 -2.56 -26.51
CA GLN A 30 -14.73 -3.28 -27.11
C GLN A 30 -13.70 -3.76 -26.07
N LEU A 31 -13.65 -3.13 -24.89
CA LEU A 31 -12.86 -3.58 -23.74
C LEU A 31 -13.49 -4.74 -22.96
N GLN A 32 -14.72 -5.16 -23.27
CA GLN A 32 -15.29 -6.45 -22.84
C GLN A 32 -14.65 -7.66 -23.57
N GLN A 33 -13.37 -7.58 -23.92
CA GLN A 33 -12.58 -8.74 -24.35
C GLN A 33 -12.22 -9.58 -23.12
N THR A 34 -13.08 -10.56 -22.86
CA THR A 34 -12.93 -11.63 -21.85
C THR A 34 -11.65 -12.46 -21.99
N ASP A 35 -10.88 -12.31 -23.08
CA ASP A 35 -9.67 -13.10 -23.36
C ASP A 35 -8.36 -12.47 -22.85
N TRP A 36 -8.33 -11.16 -22.49
CA TRP A 36 -7.06 -10.53 -22.04
C TRP A 36 -6.56 -11.06 -20.70
N PHE A 37 -7.44 -11.69 -19.92
CA PHE A 37 -7.12 -12.18 -18.59
C PHE A 37 -6.70 -13.66 -18.56
N GLU A 38 -6.76 -14.37 -19.69
CA GLU A 38 -6.27 -15.74 -19.76
C GLU A 38 -4.76 -15.78 -19.44
N GLY A 39 -4.42 -16.35 -18.28
CA GLY A 39 -3.04 -16.52 -17.82
C GLY A 39 -2.50 -15.42 -16.89
N PHE A 40 -3.32 -14.49 -16.41
CA PHE A 40 -2.95 -13.50 -15.37
C PHE A 40 -3.68 -13.69 -14.04
N CYS A 41 -4.42 -14.78 -13.93
CA CYS A 41 -5.07 -15.23 -12.71
C CYS A 41 -5.31 -16.74 -12.77
N ASN A 42 -5.61 -17.32 -11.60
CA ASN A 42 -6.14 -18.66 -11.45
C ASN A 42 -7.66 -18.58 -11.26
N GLN A 43 -8.41 -19.19 -12.18
CA GLN A 43 -9.88 -19.24 -12.15
C GLN A 43 -10.42 -20.14 -11.04
N ASP A 44 -9.62 -21.09 -10.57
CA ASP A 44 -9.98 -22.03 -9.51
C ASP A 44 -9.78 -21.44 -8.11
N THR A 45 -9.07 -20.31 -7.99
CA THR A 45 -8.90 -19.64 -6.70
C THR A 45 -10.07 -18.71 -6.41
N SER A 46 -10.83 -19.01 -5.36
CA SER A 46 -11.90 -18.14 -4.87
C SER A 46 -11.35 -16.91 -4.13
N SER A 47 -11.97 -15.75 -4.34
CA SER A 47 -11.70 -14.53 -3.57
C SER A 47 -12.66 -14.42 -2.38
N PRO A 48 -12.15 -14.29 -1.13
CA PRO A 48 -12.99 -13.97 0.01
C PRO A 48 -13.43 -12.50 -0.05
N GLU A 49 -14.60 -12.21 0.51
CA GLU A 49 -15.12 -10.84 0.58
C GLU A 49 -14.17 -9.92 1.37
N GLY A 50 -13.97 -8.69 0.86
CA GLY A 50 -13.12 -7.67 1.47
C GLY A 50 -13.72 -7.00 2.71
N ALA A 51 -14.54 -7.71 3.50
CA ALA A 51 -15.28 -7.11 4.59
C ALA A 51 -14.37 -6.54 5.69
N VAL A 52 -14.81 -5.45 6.29
CA VAL A 52 -14.21 -4.90 7.52
C VAL A 52 -14.24 -5.97 8.62
N ARG A 53 -13.09 -6.26 9.22
CA ARG A 53 -13.00 -7.23 10.32
C ARG A 53 -12.38 -6.59 11.55
N SER A 54 -12.95 -6.86 12.73
CA SER A 54 -12.42 -6.41 14.03
C SER A 54 -12.54 -7.50 15.08
N PHE A 55 -11.83 -7.33 16.19
CA PHE A 55 -11.92 -8.18 17.38
C PHE A 55 -13.21 -7.95 18.16
N GLN A 56 -13.83 -6.78 17.97
CA GLN A 56 -15.04 -6.39 18.69
C GLN A 56 -16.23 -7.32 18.42
N SER A 57 -16.28 -7.98 17.27
CA SER A 57 -17.36 -8.90 16.91
C SER A 57 -17.22 -10.30 17.52
N ILE A 58 -16.07 -10.62 18.12
CA ILE A 58 -15.73 -11.99 18.50
C ILE A 58 -15.33 -12.08 19.98
N TRP A 59 -14.69 -11.05 20.53
CA TRP A 59 -14.28 -11.04 21.93
C TRP A 59 -15.41 -10.54 22.85
N PRO A 60 -15.54 -11.10 24.07
CA PRO A 60 -16.48 -10.60 25.05
C PRO A 60 -16.10 -9.19 25.47
N GLN A 61 -17.11 -8.39 25.85
CA GLN A 61 -16.92 -6.99 26.20
C GLN A 61 -15.92 -6.77 27.34
N SER A 62 -15.83 -7.70 28.30
CA SER A 62 -14.87 -7.68 29.42
C SER A 62 -13.41 -7.71 28.94
N ALA A 63 -13.10 -8.55 27.95
CA ALA A 63 -11.79 -8.62 27.34
C ALA A 63 -11.47 -7.34 26.57
N LEU A 64 -12.42 -6.84 25.77
CA LEU A 64 -12.26 -5.58 25.02
C LEU A 64 -12.01 -4.38 25.95
N GLN A 65 -12.76 -4.25 27.04
CA GLN A 65 -12.55 -3.20 28.04
C GLN A 65 -11.18 -3.27 28.71
N SER A 66 -10.64 -4.48 28.89
CA SER A 66 -9.29 -4.65 29.42
C SER A 66 -8.22 -4.29 28.37
N CYS A 67 -8.51 -4.48 27.08
CA CYS A 67 -7.70 -3.99 25.97
C CYS A 67 -7.78 -2.47 25.77
N GLU A 68 -8.71 -1.78 26.44
CA GLU A 68 -8.75 -0.31 26.46
C GLU A 68 -7.85 0.28 27.55
N LYS A 69 -7.43 -0.53 28.55
CA LYS A 69 -6.52 -0.09 29.61
C LYS A 69 -5.18 0.32 28.99
N GLN A 70 -4.86 1.59 29.19
CA GLN A 70 -3.83 2.36 28.49
C GLN A 70 -2.43 1.76 28.73
N PRO A 71 -1.57 1.67 27.70
CA PRO A 71 -0.23 1.09 27.81
C PRO A 71 0.78 2.12 28.32
N ASP A 72 2.04 1.69 28.35
CA ASP A 72 3.24 2.48 28.68
C ASP A 72 3.31 3.86 28.02
N ALA A 73 4.01 4.80 28.67
CA ALA A 73 4.15 6.22 28.32
C ALA A 73 4.73 6.54 26.91
N GLY A 74 5.14 5.51 26.15
CA GLY A 74 5.77 5.64 24.83
C GLY A 74 4.85 5.48 23.61
N SER A 75 3.61 5.01 23.79
CA SER A 75 2.71 4.68 22.67
C SER A 75 1.99 5.90 22.09
N TRP A 76 1.57 5.79 20.83
CA TRP A 76 0.67 6.75 20.20
C TRP A 76 -0.77 6.46 20.61
N ILE A 77 -1.43 7.41 21.26
CA ILE A 77 -2.74 7.23 21.90
C ILE A 77 -3.75 8.08 21.15
N TRP A 78 -4.79 7.43 20.63
CA TRP A 78 -5.96 8.04 20.02
C TRP A 78 -7.26 7.33 20.44
N PRO A 79 -8.42 8.00 20.38
CA PRO A 79 -9.70 7.39 20.77
C PRO A 79 -10.04 6.14 19.96
N GLY A 80 -10.63 5.12 20.60
CA GLY A 80 -11.09 3.90 19.93
C GLY A 80 -9.99 2.89 19.55
N ARG A 81 -8.74 3.12 19.97
CA ARG A 81 -7.63 2.20 19.72
C ARG A 81 -7.72 0.93 20.59
N ASN A 82 -7.58 -0.24 19.97
CA ASN A 82 -7.47 -1.51 20.69
C ASN A 82 -6.00 -1.81 21.09
N TRP A 83 -5.67 -1.82 22.38
CA TRP A 83 -4.27 -2.01 22.81
C TRP A 83 -3.79 -3.45 22.78
N CYS A 84 -4.67 -4.43 22.88
CA CYS A 84 -4.31 -5.84 22.65
C CYS A 84 -3.86 -6.03 21.20
N TRP A 85 -4.52 -5.35 20.26
CA TRP A 85 -4.09 -5.32 18.87
C TRP A 85 -2.72 -4.64 18.68
N VAL A 86 -2.49 -3.51 19.35
CA VAL A 86 -1.18 -2.83 19.31
C VAL A 86 -0.06 -3.72 19.87
N ALA A 87 -0.33 -4.47 20.94
CA ALA A 87 0.64 -5.41 21.50
C ALA A 87 0.99 -6.53 20.50
N ALA A 88 -0.01 -7.13 19.84
CA ALA A 88 0.21 -8.12 18.78
C ALA A 88 1.08 -7.56 17.64
N LYS A 89 0.80 -6.34 17.19
CA LYS A 89 1.60 -5.66 16.17
C LYS A 89 3.05 -5.44 16.56
N ARG A 90 3.33 -5.20 17.84
CA ARG A 90 4.70 -5.00 18.32
C ARG A 90 5.57 -6.23 18.08
N HIS A 91 5.00 -7.42 18.25
CA HIS A 91 5.71 -8.69 18.06
C HIS A 91 5.79 -9.10 16.59
N ALA A 92 4.72 -8.90 15.82
CA ALA A 92 4.70 -9.24 14.41
C ALA A 92 5.46 -8.21 13.57
N CYS A 93 4.98 -6.96 13.57
CA CYS A 93 5.35 -5.95 12.56
C CYS A 93 6.69 -5.31 12.81
N TYR A 94 7.04 -5.19 14.09
CA TYR A 94 8.29 -4.58 14.50
C TYR A 94 9.27 -5.62 15.07
N GLY A 95 8.86 -6.89 15.11
CA GLY A 95 9.71 -8.02 15.49
C GLY A 95 10.15 -8.85 14.28
N HIS A 96 10.64 -10.06 14.57
CA HIS A 96 11.08 -11.04 13.56
C HIS A 96 10.16 -12.26 13.51
N HIS A 97 8.92 -12.11 13.97
CA HIS A 97 7.95 -13.19 14.07
C HIS A 97 7.00 -13.19 12.87
N THR A 98 6.56 -14.37 12.48
CA THR A 98 5.33 -14.53 11.69
C THR A 98 4.14 -14.00 12.52
N TRP A 99 3.02 -13.64 11.90
CA TRP A 99 1.78 -13.35 12.62
C TRP A 99 1.36 -14.51 13.51
N TYR A 100 1.49 -15.74 13.02
CA TYR A 100 1.18 -16.94 13.79
C TYR A 100 1.97 -16.99 15.11
N ASP A 101 3.28 -16.76 15.05
CA ASP A 101 4.14 -16.76 16.23
C ASP A 101 3.89 -15.53 17.12
N ALA A 102 3.75 -14.36 16.50
CA ALA A 102 3.58 -13.09 17.19
C ALA A 102 2.29 -13.01 17.99
N GLU A 103 1.19 -13.55 17.45
CA GLU A 103 -0.08 -13.62 18.14
C GLU A 103 0.00 -14.52 19.37
N SER A 104 0.67 -15.66 19.24
CA SER A 104 0.89 -16.58 20.34
C SER A 104 1.69 -15.90 21.46
N VAL A 105 2.77 -15.19 21.11
CA VAL A 105 3.59 -14.43 22.07
C VAL A 105 2.77 -13.30 22.72
N ALA A 106 2.07 -12.50 21.94
CA ALA A 106 1.26 -11.39 22.45
C ALA A 106 0.16 -11.88 23.38
N TYR A 107 -0.50 -12.97 23.01
CA TYR A 107 -1.54 -13.60 23.81
C TYR A 107 -0.99 -14.12 25.14
N GLU A 108 0.18 -14.76 25.13
CA GLU A 108 0.85 -15.23 26.35
C GLU A 108 1.28 -14.07 27.27
N GLU A 109 1.84 -12.99 26.73
CA GLU A 109 2.17 -11.80 27.51
C GLU A 109 0.94 -11.17 28.16
N MET A 110 -0.16 -11.05 27.41
CA MET A 110 -1.43 -10.55 27.95
C MET A 110 -1.95 -11.45 29.08
N ARG A 111 -1.90 -12.78 28.89
CA ARG A 111 -2.30 -13.76 29.90
C ARG A 111 -1.48 -13.65 31.19
N HIS A 112 -0.18 -13.36 31.08
CA HIS A 112 0.68 -13.17 32.24
C HIS A 112 0.43 -11.85 32.98
N ASN A 113 0.16 -10.77 32.23
CA ASN A 113 0.00 -9.43 32.79
C ASN A 113 -1.43 -9.15 33.31
N GLN A 114 -2.45 -9.86 32.83
CA GLN A 114 -3.84 -9.64 33.18
C GLN A 114 -4.43 -10.83 33.95
N LYS A 115 -4.07 -10.94 35.24
CA LYS A 115 -4.51 -12.04 36.13
C LYS A 115 -6.03 -12.25 36.14
N GLU A 116 -6.81 -11.17 36.06
CA GLU A 116 -8.28 -11.18 36.04
C GLU A 116 -8.85 -11.83 34.77
N LEU A 117 -8.10 -11.76 33.67
CA LEU A 117 -8.51 -12.29 32.37
C LEU A 117 -7.96 -13.67 32.06
N LYS A 118 -7.08 -14.22 32.91
CA LYS A 118 -6.42 -15.50 32.63
C LYS A 118 -7.42 -16.64 32.34
N ALA A 119 -8.55 -16.68 33.05
CA ALA A 119 -9.58 -17.69 32.85
C ALA A 119 -10.46 -17.41 31.61
N GLU A 120 -10.78 -16.14 31.33
CA GLU A 120 -11.57 -15.76 30.16
C GLU A 120 -10.77 -15.93 28.86
N MET A 121 -9.50 -15.51 28.87
CA MET A 121 -8.60 -15.60 27.72
C MET A 121 -8.46 -17.02 27.21
N GLN A 122 -8.36 -18.03 28.10
CA GLN A 122 -8.25 -19.44 27.71
C GLN A 122 -9.35 -19.94 26.77
N MET A 123 -10.51 -19.26 26.76
CA MET A 123 -11.64 -19.61 25.89
C MET A 123 -11.80 -18.64 24.70
N LEU A 124 -11.00 -17.58 24.62
CA LEU A 124 -11.07 -16.66 23.49
C LEU A 124 -10.45 -17.30 22.26
N PRO A 125 -11.14 -17.28 21.12
CA PRO A 125 -10.51 -17.68 19.88
C PRO A 125 -9.35 -16.72 19.60
N HIS A 126 -8.19 -17.31 19.24
CA HIS A 126 -7.14 -16.56 18.57
C HIS A 126 -7.78 -15.90 17.35
N LEU A 127 -7.61 -14.59 17.25
CA LEU A 127 -8.21 -13.80 16.19
C LEU A 127 -7.08 -13.37 15.28
N PRO A 128 -6.77 -14.19 14.27
CA PRO A 128 -5.52 -14.02 13.61
C PRO A 128 -5.59 -12.79 12.72
N ALA A 129 -4.57 -11.94 12.76
CA ALA A 129 -4.37 -10.87 11.79
C ALA A 129 -4.50 -11.40 10.37
N LEU A 130 -4.03 -12.64 10.14
CA LEU A 130 -4.26 -13.42 8.94
C LEU A 130 -5.10 -14.66 9.22
N GLN A 131 -6.33 -14.72 8.71
CA GLN A 131 -7.07 -15.98 8.68
C GLN A 131 -6.32 -16.99 7.81
N ASN A 132 -6.19 -18.22 8.31
CA ASN A 132 -5.38 -19.29 7.70
C ASN A 132 -3.89 -18.90 7.57
N ALA A 133 -3.29 -18.26 8.58
CA ALA A 133 -1.90 -17.81 8.55
C ALA A 133 -0.91 -18.93 8.17
N GLU A 134 -1.20 -20.17 8.55
CA GLU A 134 -0.42 -21.35 8.17
C GLU A 134 -0.37 -21.60 6.65
N LEU A 135 -1.28 -21.02 5.87
CA LEU A 135 -1.24 -21.12 4.42
C LEU A 135 -0.15 -20.22 3.84
N CYS A 136 -0.09 -18.95 4.25
CA CYS A 136 0.71 -17.95 3.54
C CYS A 136 1.81 -17.25 4.34
N ASP A 137 1.84 -17.40 5.65
CA ASP A 137 2.76 -16.66 6.51
C ASP A 137 3.97 -17.52 6.93
N LYS A 138 4.64 -18.12 5.93
CA LYS A 138 5.76 -19.04 6.15
C LYS A 138 7.04 -18.59 5.43
N PRO A 139 8.19 -18.56 6.10
CA PRO A 139 9.45 -18.18 5.46
C PRO A 139 9.84 -19.01 4.24
N VAL A 140 9.57 -20.32 4.27
CA VAL A 140 9.92 -21.26 3.18
C VAL A 140 9.29 -20.90 1.84
N LEU A 141 8.16 -20.19 1.83
CA LEU A 141 7.47 -19.78 0.62
C LEU A 141 8.26 -18.70 -0.15
N GLY A 142 9.11 -17.94 0.54
CA GLY A 142 9.96 -16.95 -0.12
C GLY A 142 11.21 -17.53 -0.78
N ALA A 143 11.48 -18.84 -0.60
CA ALA A 143 12.73 -19.47 -1.00
C ALA A 143 13.05 -19.28 -2.49
N GLU A 144 14.33 -19.30 -2.82
CA GLU A 144 14.80 -19.33 -4.20
C GLU A 144 14.29 -20.59 -4.91
N LEU A 145 13.77 -20.43 -6.13
CA LEU A 145 13.29 -21.52 -6.97
C LEU A 145 14.43 -22.34 -7.61
N LYS A 146 15.66 -21.83 -7.55
CA LYS A 146 16.84 -22.49 -8.13
C LYS A 146 17.22 -23.73 -7.30
N PRO A 147 17.34 -24.93 -7.90
CA PRO A 147 17.75 -26.15 -7.18
C PRO A 147 19.15 -26.03 -6.58
N LYS A 148 19.31 -26.38 -5.29
CA LYS A 148 20.57 -26.24 -4.54
C LYS A 148 21.45 -27.50 -4.47
N GLU A 149 20.91 -28.70 -4.66
CA GLU A 149 21.63 -29.97 -4.41
C GLU A 149 22.10 -30.72 -5.66
N ALA A 150 23.34 -31.23 -5.63
CA ALA A 150 24.11 -31.77 -6.76
C ALA A 150 23.57 -33.05 -7.45
N LYS A 151 22.91 -33.95 -6.71
CA LYS A 151 22.67 -35.33 -7.22
C LYS A 151 21.36 -35.50 -7.99
N GLU A 152 20.43 -34.56 -7.84
CA GLU A 152 19.14 -34.52 -8.56
C GLU A 152 19.08 -33.34 -9.56
N GLN A 153 20.23 -32.71 -9.80
CA GLN A 153 20.30 -31.31 -10.21
C GLN A 153 20.18 -31.09 -11.71
N GLU A 154 20.68 -31.99 -12.57
CA GLU A 154 20.80 -31.66 -13.99
C GLU A 154 19.43 -31.46 -14.66
N GLN A 155 18.48 -32.38 -14.45
CA GLN A 155 17.14 -32.26 -15.02
C GLN A 155 16.35 -31.11 -14.39
N LYS A 156 16.39 -30.96 -13.06
CA LYS A 156 15.69 -29.87 -12.35
C LYS A 156 16.26 -28.49 -12.73
N LEU A 157 17.57 -28.40 -12.91
CA LEU A 157 18.25 -27.17 -13.33
C LEU A 157 17.94 -26.83 -14.78
N ALA A 158 17.93 -27.82 -15.69
CA ALA A 158 17.50 -27.62 -17.07
C ALA A 158 16.05 -27.13 -17.13
N ALA A 159 15.14 -27.75 -16.38
CA ALA A 159 13.75 -27.31 -16.28
C ALA A 159 13.63 -25.87 -15.72
N PHE A 160 14.39 -25.55 -14.67
CA PHE A 160 14.47 -24.20 -14.11
C PHE A 160 14.92 -23.17 -15.15
N HIS A 161 15.95 -23.47 -15.95
CA HIS A 161 16.43 -22.57 -16.99
C HIS A 161 15.39 -22.35 -18.10
N ILE A 162 14.70 -23.40 -18.53
CA ILE A 162 13.60 -23.29 -19.51
C ILE A 162 12.49 -22.39 -18.97
N GLN A 163 12.00 -22.67 -17.75
CA GLN A 163 10.95 -21.87 -17.13
C GLN A 163 11.37 -20.42 -16.91
N SER A 164 12.63 -20.19 -16.52
CA SER A 164 13.19 -18.85 -16.33
C SER A 164 13.24 -18.07 -17.64
N ALA A 165 13.63 -18.73 -18.75
CA ALA A 165 13.65 -18.13 -20.07
C ALA A 165 12.23 -17.77 -20.55
N GLU A 166 11.27 -18.68 -20.39
CA GLU A 166 9.86 -18.39 -20.69
C GLU A 166 9.31 -17.25 -19.84
N ALA A 167 9.61 -17.24 -18.53
CA ALA A 167 9.19 -16.19 -17.63
C ALA A 167 9.78 -14.84 -18.01
N HIS A 168 11.03 -14.83 -18.51
CA HIS A 168 11.65 -13.62 -19.03
C HIS A 168 10.90 -13.05 -20.25
N PHE A 169 10.61 -13.88 -21.25
CA PHE A 169 9.84 -13.44 -22.43
C PHE A 169 8.42 -13.01 -22.07
N TRP A 170 7.76 -13.76 -21.19
CA TRP A 170 6.44 -13.40 -20.66
C TRP A 170 6.49 -12.04 -19.96
N PHE A 171 7.48 -11.80 -19.10
CA PHE A 171 7.61 -10.55 -18.35
C PHE A 171 7.82 -9.36 -19.29
N GLN A 172 8.74 -9.49 -20.26
CA GLN A 172 9.02 -8.45 -21.24
C GLN A 172 7.80 -8.08 -22.08
N ARG A 173 6.95 -9.06 -22.40
CA ARG A 173 5.72 -8.82 -23.16
C ARG A 173 4.62 -8.20 -22.32
N ASN A 174 4.50 -8.59 -21.04
CA ASN A 174 3.28 -8.35 -20.28
C ASN A 174 3.39 -7.27 -19.20
N VAL A 175 4.61 -6.94 -18.74
CA VAL A 175 4.80 -6.03 -17.60
C VAL A 175 5.49 -4.73 -18.02
N ALA A 176 4.86 -3.60 -17.76
CA ALA A 176 5.47 -2.27 -17.82
C ALA A 176 6.02 -1.91 -16.45
N VAL A 177 7.29 -1.53 -16.36
CA VAL A 177 7.97 -1.26 -15.09
C VAL A 177 8.28 0.23 -14.95
N TYR A 178 7.91 0.80 -13.80
CA TYR A 178 8.17 2.18 -13.42
C TYR A 178 8.90 2.19 -12.08
N VAL A 179 9.89 3.09 -11.93
CA VAL A 179 10.60 3.27 -10.66
C VAL A 179 10.44 4.71 -10.20
N LEU A 180 9.84 4.89 -9.04
CA LEU A 180 9.77 6.16 -8.33
C LEU A 180 11.10 6.44 -7.64
N ASN A 181 11.71 7.56 -7.98
CA ASN A 181 12.97 7.96 -7.40
C ASN A 181 13.08 9.49 -7.37
N MET A 182 13.56 10.04 -6.25
CA MET A 182 13.85 11.47 -6.17
C MET A 182 15.01 11.81 -7.11
N PRO A 183 14.93 12.89 -7.93
CA PRO A 183 16.04 13.28 -8.80
C PRO A 183 17.38 13.43 -8.08
N SER A 184 17.36 13.89 -6.83
CA SER A 184 18.50 14.06 -5.94
C SER A 184 19.08 12.75 -5.37
N ALA A 185 18.31 11.65 -5.38
CA ALA A 185 18.72 10.35 -4.85
C ALA A 185 19.49 9.53 -5.90
N THR A 186 20.59 10.09 -6.39
CA THR A 186 21.38 9.55 -7.52
C THR A 186 22.02 8.20 -7.22
N GLU A 187 22.51 7.98 -5.99
CA GLU A 187 23.11 6.70 -5.60
C GLU A 187 22.08 5.57 -5.52
N ARG A 188 20.90 5.84 -4.96
CA ARG A 188 19.79 4.89 -4.91
C ARG A 188 19.35 4.51 -6.32
N TRP A 189 19.22 5.50 -7.20
CA TRP A 189 18.95 5.28 -8.62
C TRP A 189 20.03 4.42 -9.30
N ALA A 190 21.31 4.68 -9.05
CA ALA A 190 22.40 3.90 -9.64
C ALA A 190 22.38 2.43 -9.19
N GLN A 191 22.10 2.17 -7.91
CA GLN A 191 21.93 0.81 -7.39
C GLN A 191 20.73 0.11 -8.03
N MET A 192 19.56 0.76 -8.04
CA MET A 192 18.34 0.20 -8.62
C MET A 192 18.51 -0.06 -10.12
N SER A 193 19.10 0.89 -10.86
CA SER A 193 19.38 0.74 -12.30
C SER A 193 20.29 -0.44 -12.59
N ARG A 194 21.35 -0.63 -11.79
CA ARG A 194 22.24 -1.78 -11.91
C ARG A 194 21.48 -3.09 -11.69
N ARG A 195 20.67 -3.16 -10.63
CA ARG A 195 19.89 -4.36 -10.34
C ARG A 195 18.88 -4.70 -11.44
N LEU A 196 18.20 -3.69 -11.97
CA LEU A 196 17.29 -3.88 -13.11
C LEU A 196 18.04 -4.33 -14.37
N GLN A 197 19.24 -3.81 -14.62
CA GLN A 197 20.08 -4.25 -15.73
C GLN A 197 20.53 -5.70 -15.57
N GLU A 198 20.98 -6.12 -14.38
CA GLU A 198 21.33 -7.50 -14.06
C GLU A 198 20.18 -8.48 -14.32
N LEU A 199 18.95 -8.06 -14.03
CA LEU A 199 17.74 -8.84 -14.25
C LEU A 199 17.14 -8.67 -15.65
N GLU A 200 17.76 -7.88 -16.52
CA GLU A 200 17.27 -7.54 -17.86
C GLU A 200 15.84 -6.98 -17.86
N ILE A 201 15.55 -6.11 -16.89
CA ILE A 201 14.26 -5.43 -16.73
C ILE A 201 14.40 -3.99 -17.22
N HIS A 202 13.66 -3.67 -18.28
CA HIS A 202 13.52 -2.28 -18.74
C HIS A 202 12.50 -1.55 -17.89
N ALA A 203 12.95 -0.50 -17.19
CA ALA A 203 12.07 0.34 -16.39
C ALA A 203 12.16 1.83 -16.80
N LYS A 204 11.04 2.53 -16.65
CA LYS A 204 10.98 3.98 -16.77
C LYS A 204 11.19 4.62 -15.40
N ARG A 205 12.21 5.45 -15.24
CA ARG A 205 12.34 6.32 -14.06
C ARG A 205 11.22 7.35 -14.07
N LEU A 206 10.54 7.47 -12.94
CA LEU A 206 9.58 8.52 -12.66
C LEU A 206 10.15 9.34 -11.51
N ASP A 207 10.13 10.66 -11.66
CA ASP A 207 10.58 11.53 -10.60
C ASP A 207 9.71 11.33 -9.35
N GLY A 208 10.30 11.51 -8.17
CA GLY A 208 9.54 11.75 -6.96
C GLY A 208 8.95 13.17 -6.94
N ILE A 209 8.21 13.49 -5.90
CA ILE A 209 7.65 14.83 -5.67
C ILE A 209 8.31 15.41 -4.42
N ASP A 210 9.15 16.44 -4.62
CA ASP A 210 9.73 17.21 -3.53
C ASP A 210 8.80 18.37 -3.17
N LEU A 211 8.29 18.38 -1.95
CA LEU A 211 7.40 19.41 -1.44
C LEU A 211 8.07 20.29 -0.38
N SER A 212 9.40 20.21 -0.24
CA SER A 212 10.16 21.05 0.70
C SER A 212 10.02 22.55 0.41
N LEU A 213 9.64 22.93 -0.82
CA LEU A 213 9.39 24.31 -1.23
C LEU A 213 7.91 24.72 -1.15
N GLY A 214 6.99 23.80 -0.83
CA GLY A 214 5.55 24.07 -0.71
C GLY A 214 4.65 23.15 -1.55
N LEU A 215 3.33 23.30 -1.38
CA LEU A 215 2.30 22.45 -2.02
C LEU A 215 1.76 23.00 -3.34
N ASP A 216 2.07 24.26 -3.67
CA ASP A 216 1.38 25.00 -4.75
C ASP A 216 1.54 24.33 -6.11
N GLN A 217 2.73 23.84 -6.43
CA GLN A 217 2.97 23.14 -7.69
C GLN A 217 2.22 21.81 -7.77
N ALA A 218 2.22 21.02 -6.69
CA ALA A 218 1.49 19.75 -6.65
C ALA A 218 -0.04 19.96 -6.73
N LYS A 219 -0.54 21.06 -6.17
CA LYS A 219 -1.94 21.49 -6.33
C LYS A 219 -2.27 21.89 -7.77
N LYS A 220 -1.41 22.71 -8.37
CA LYS A 220 -1.53 23.13 -9.77
C LYS A 220 -1.52 21.95 -10.74
N ASP A 221 -0.72 20.94 -10.46
CA ASP A 221 -0.61 19.71 -11.26
C ASP A 221 -1.74 18.71 -10.99
N GLY A 222 -2.67 19.03 -10.07
CA GLY A 222 -3.80 18.16 -9.71
C GLY A 222 -3.41 16.91 -8.91
N LEU A 223 -2.18 16.83 -8.39
CA LEU A 223 -1.72 15.71 -7.57
C LEU A 223 -2.24 15.80 -6.13
N VAL A 224 -2.45 17.03 -5.66
CA VAL A 224 -3.05 17.36 -4.37
C VAL A 224 -4.28 18.23 -4.63
N PRO A 225 -5.46 17.95 -4.05
CA PRO A 225 -6.64 18.78 -4.23
C PRO A 225 -6.42 20.23 -3.76
N ASN A 226 -7.00 21.18 -4.48
CA ASN A 226 -6.88 22.60 -4.15
C ASN A 226 -7.47 22.92 -2.76
N ASP A 227 -8.56 22.25 -2.40
CA ASP A 227 -9.31 22.37 -1.15
C ASP A 227 -8.71 21.57 0.01
N TRP A 228 -7.80 20.62 -0.25
CA TRP A 228 -7.09 19.92 0.81
C TRP A 228 -6.11 20.85 1.55
N ASN A 229 -6.06 20.75 2.88
CA ASN A 229 -5.33 21.66 3.74
C ASN A 229 -4.47 20.89 4.75
N PHE A 230 -3.16 20.83 4.47
CA PHE A 230 -2.21 20.14 5.34
C PHE A 230 -2.20 20.67 6.78
N THR A 231 -2.41 21.97 6.99
CA THR A 231 -2.47 22.54 8.35
C THR A 231 -3.68 21.99 9.11
N ALA A 232 -4.85 21.95 8.49
CA ALA A 232 -6.07 21.40 9.09
C ALA A 232 -5.96 19.89 9.35
N ALA A 233 -5.35 19.14 8.43
CA ALA A 233 -5.08 17.72 8.61
C ALA A 233 -4.11 17.47 9.79
N LYS A 234 -3.04 18.27 9.89
CA LYS A 234 -2.08 18.21 11.01
C LYS A 234 -2.73 18.57 12.35
N GLU A 235 -3.56 19.61 12.41
CA GLU A 235 -4.32 19.98 13.61
C GLU A 235 -5.27 18.86 14.05
N THR A 236 -5.95 18.23 13.08
CA THR A 236 -6.79 17.06 13.34
C THR A 236 -5.96 15.91 13.92
N MET A 237 -4.77 15.65 13.38
CA MET A 237 -3.87 14.62 13.89
C MET A 237 -3.37 14.92 15.31
N VAL A 238 -2.98 16.17 15.59
CA VAL A 238 -2.60 16.63 16.95
C VAL A 238 -3.74 16.39 17.93
N ARG A 239 -4.97 16.74 17.53
CA ARG A 239 -6.16 16.50 18.36
C ARG A 239 -6.39 15.01 18.61
N LEU A 240 -6.22 14.15 17.61
CA LEU A 240 -6.33 12.70 17.80
C LEU A 240 -5.28 12.17 18.77
N LEU A 241 -4.07 12.74 18.74
CA LEU A 241 -2.93 12.35 19.58
C LEU A 241 -2.88 13.03 20.96
N HIS A 242 -3.87 13.84 21.35
CA HIS A 242 -3.82 14.66 22.58
C HIS A 242 -3.58 13.87 23.88
N LYS A 243 -3.90 12.57 23.91
CA LYS A 243 -3.64 11.68 25.06
C LYS A 243 -2.25 11.05 25.04
N SER A 244 -1.50 11.18 23.94
CA SER A 244 -0.12 10.70 23.84
C SER A 244 0.80 11.59 24.65
N SER A 245 1.95 11.06 25.08
CA SER A 245 3.03 11.93 25.57
C SER A 245 3.51 12.85 24.45
N ALA A 246 3.98 14.05 24.80
CA ALA A 246 4.47 15.03 23.82
C ALA A 246 5.55 14.42 22.91
N ALA A 247 6.47 13.63 23.47
CA ALA A 247 7.50 12.93 22.71
C ALA A 247 6.92 11.89 21.75
N ALA A 248 5.91 11.11 22.17
CA ALA A 248 5.26 10.13 21.30
C ALA A 248 4.47 10.78 20.17
N ALA A 249 3.70 11.83 20.48
CA ALA A 249 2.98 12.63 19.49
C ALA A 249 3.93 13.25 18.47
N GLN A 250 5.02 13.86 18.93
CA GLN A 250 6.02 14.46 18.05
C GLN A 250 6.65 13.43 17.11
N ARG A 251 7.07 12.26 17.62
CA ARG A 251 7.59 11.17 16.77
C ARG A 251 6.60 10.73 15.69
N TYR A 252 5.30 10.71 16.00
CA TYR A 252 4.29 10.41 14.99
C TYR A 252 4.23 11.52 13.94
N LEU A 253 4.19 12.78 14.38
CA LEU A 253 4.15 13.96 13.50
C LEU A 253 5.39 14.10 12.61
N ASP A 254 6.56 13.69 13.09
CA ASP A 254 7.80 13.65 12.31
C ASP A 254 7.72 12.62 11.17
N ASN A 255 6.94 11.55 11.33
CA ASN A 255 6.63 10.60 10.26
C ASN A 255 5.45 11.06 9.40
N TYR A 256 4.59 11.93 9.94
CA TYR A 256 3.45 12.55 9.29
C TYR A 256 3.79 13.95 8.74
N GLY A 257 4.75 14.00 7.79
CA GLY A 257 5.25 15.25 7.24
C GLY A 257 4.99 15.46 5.74
N ILE A 258 5.60 16.52 5.20
CA ILE A 258 5.50 16.88 3.78
C ILE A 258 6.12 15.83 2.85
N GLY A 259 7.08 15.05 3.33
CA GLY A 259 7.65 13.91 2.60
C GLY A 259 6.61 12.82 2.38
N THR A 260 5.71 12.60 3.35
CA THR A 260 4.59 11.64 3.19
C THR A 260 3.59 12.14 2.15
N VAL A 261 3.29 13.45 2.14
CA VAL A 261 2.48 14.09 1.08
C VAL A 261 3.14 13.90 -0.30
N GLY A 262 4.45 14.11 -0.38
CA GLY A 262 5.22 13.94 -1.63
C GLY A 262 5.22 12.50 -2.11
N CYS A 263 5.40 11.53 -1.21
CA CYS A 263 5.30 10.10 -1.51
C CYS A 263 3.91 9.74 -2.05
N ALA A 264 2.84 10.20 -1.39
CA ALA A 264 1.48 9.99 -1.85
C ALA A 264 1.22 10.55 -3.26
N ALA A 265 1.57 11.83 -3.46
CA ALA A 265 1.45 12.48 -4.76
C ALA A 265 2.28 11.80 -5.86
N ALA A 266 3.49 11.32 -5.55
CA ALA A 266 4.35 10.63 -6.50
C ALA A 266 3.76 9.31 -6.98
N HIS A 267 3.20 8.50 -6.08
CA HIS A 267 2.53 7.24 -6.43
C HIS A 267 1.27 7.48 -7.28
N LEU A 268 0.42 8.43 -6.90
CA LEU A 268 -0.75 8.80 -7.70
C LEU A 268 -0.36 9.27 -9.11
N ARG A 269 0.68 10.11 -9.22
CA ARG A 269 1.26 10.51 -10.51
C ARG A 269 1.73 9.30 -11.31
N ALA A 270 2.44 8.37 -10.67
CA ALA A 270 2.93 7.17 -11.35
C ALA A 270 1.80 6.32 -11.90
N MET A 271 0.74 6.11 -11.13
CA MET A 271 -0.45 5.37 -11.58
C MET A 271 -1.13 6.05 -12.77
N TRP A 272 -1.35 7.37 -12.71
CA TRP A 272 -1.97 8.10 -13.83
C TRP A 272 -1.09 8.15 -15.08
N GLN A 273 0.23 8.30 -14.92
CA GLN A 273 1.16 8.27 -16.04
C GLN A 273 1.27 6.88 -16.67
N ALA A 274 1.27 5.82 -15.86
CA ALA A 274 1.25 4.46 -16.35
C ALA A 274 -0.05 4.14 -17.10
N ALA A 275 -1.19 4.58 -16.56
CA ALA A 275 -2.49 4.45 -17.22
C ALA A 275 -2.55 5.26 -18.54
N SER A 276 -2.00 6.46 -18.59
CA SER A 276 -1.92 7.25 -19.83
C SER A 276 -1.01 6.59 -20.87
N ALA A 277 0.00 5.85 -20.41
CA ALA A 277 0.90 5.07 -21.24
C ALA A 277 0.38 3.66 -21.55
N TRP A 278 -0.85 3.32 -21.14
CA TRP A 278 -1.50 2.01 -21.39
C TRP A 278 -1.56 1.65 -22.88
N HIS A 279 -1.47 2.64 -23.78
CA HIS A 279 -1.21 2.41 -25.20
C HIS A 279 0.06 1.57 -25.49
N SER A 280 0.92 1.33 -24.50
CA SER A 280 2.01 0.34 -24.52
C SER A 280 1.55 -1.11 -24.65
N LYS A 281 0.24 -1.39 -24.54
CA LYS A 281 -0.40 -2.71 -24.73
C LYS A 281 0.05 -3.80 -23.74
N LYS A 282 0.65 -3.42 -22.62
CA LYS A 282 1.14 -4.36 -21.60
C LYS A 282 0.12 -4.49 -20.47
N PRO A 283 -0.52 -5.65 -20.24
CA PRO A 283 -1.64 -5.84 -19.31
C PRO A 283 -1.32 -5.55 -17.83
N LEU A 284 -0.04 -5.54 -17.46
CA LEU A 284 0.41 -5.39 -16.08
C LEU A 284 1.32 -4.19 -15.93
N VAL A 285 1.17 -3.48 -14.82
CA VAL A 285 2.03 -2.35 -14.44
C VAL A 285 2.67 -2.63 -13.09
N LEU A 286 4.00 -2.59 -13.04
CA LEU A 286 4.79 -2.72 -11.82
C LEU A 286 5.37 -1.35 -11.46
N ILE A 287 5.00 -0.80 -10.31
CA ILE A 287 5.56 0.44 -9.76
C ILE A 287 6.44 0.08 -8.58
N LEU A 288 7.71 0.48 -8.65
CA LEU A 288 8.74 0.21 -7.65
C LEU A 288 9.18 1.51 -7.00
N GLU A 289 9.45 1.50 -5.70
CA GLU A 289 10.29 2.50 -5.05
C GLU A 289 11.78 2.16 -5.30
N ASP A 290 12.67 3.10 -5.03
CA ASP A 290 14.11 2.98 -5.32
C ASP A 290 14.92 2.34 -4.19
N ASP A 291 14.29 1.94 -3.09
CA ASP A 291 14.89 1.20 -1.97
C ASP A 291 14.51 -0.28 -1.90
N VAL A 292 13.97 -0.83 -2.99
CA VAL A 292 13.73 -2.27 -3.13
C VAL A 292 14.86 -2.97 -3.87
N TRP A 293 15.07 -4.24 -3.53
CA TRP A 293 15.94 -5.17 -4.22
C TRP A 293 15.13 -6.35 -4.75
N LEU A 294 15.06 -6.53 -6.06
CA LEU A 294 14.33 -7.64 -6.68
C LEU A 294 15.17 -8.92 -6.59
N GLU A 295 14.57 -10.07 -6.32
CA GLU A 295 15.28 -11.37 -6.29
C GLU A 295 15.70 -11.86 -7.68
N ASP A 296 16.70 -12.76 -7.74
CA ASP A 296 17.23 -13.28 -9.02
C ASP A 296 16.16 -14.03 -9.84
N ASP A 297 15.23 -14.70 -9.15
CA ASP A 297 14.12 -15.44 -9.73
C ASP A 297 12.80 -14.64 -9.78
N PHE A 298 12.85 -13.32 -9.61
CA PHE A 298 11.68 -12.43 -9.54
C PHE A 298 10.68 -12.65 -10.69
N LYS A 299 11.17 -12.70 -11.93
CA LYS A 299 10.32 -12.86 -13.13
C LYS A 299 9.56 -14.19 -13.10
N LEU A 300 10.23 -15.27 -12.66
CA LEU A 300 9.64 -16.60 -12.57
C LEU A 300 8.61 -16.68 -11.43
N LYS A 301 8.96 -16.16 -10.25
CA LYS A 301 8.03 -16.06 -9.11
C LYS A 301 6.78 -15.27 -9.49
N LEU A 302 6.94 -14.12 -10.15
CA LEU A 302 5.80 -13.27 -10.56
C LEU A 302 4.88 -13.98 -11.55
N ARG A 303 5.45 -14.66 -12.55
CA ARG A 303 4.66 -15.45 -13.52
C ARG A 303 3.89 -16.57 -12.83
N ASN A 304 4.54 -17.33 -11.94
CA ASN A 304 3.89 -18.43 -11.22
C ASN A 304 2.78 -17.90 -10.30
N LEU A 305 3.02 -16.81 -9.57
CA LEU A 305 2.01 -16.18 -8.72
C LEU A 305 0.74 -15.83 -9.49
N LEU A 306 0.87 -15.13 -10.62
CA LEU A 306 -0.29 -14.73 -11.41
C LEU A 306 -0.99 -15.92 -12.08
N ARG A 307 -0.23 -16.90 -12.58
CA ARG A 307 -0.81 -18.05 -13.29
C ARG A 307 -1.50 -19.02 -12.33
N ASP A 308 -0.87 -19.31 -11.20
CA ASP A 308 -1.20 -20.47 -10.38
C ASP A 308 -1.99 -20.12 -9.12
N GLU A 309 -2.00 -18.86 -8.70
CA GLU A 309 -2.49 -18.51 -7.37
C GLU A 309 -3.48 -17.36 -7.35
N VAL A 310 -3.18 -16.25 -8.03
CA VAL A 310 -3.94 -15.02 -7.86
C VAL A 310 -5.39 -15.17 -8.36
N PRO A 311 -6.42 -14.89 -7.53
CA PRO A 311 -7.82 -14.91 -7.97
C PRO A 311 -8.09 -13.91 -9.09
N CYS A 312 -9.00 -14.21 -10.02
CA CYS A 312 -9.26 -13.37 -11.19
C CYS A 312 -9.92 -12.00 -10.91
N ASP A 313 -10.37 -11.75 -9.68
CA ASP A 313 -10.96 -10.46 -9.30
C ASP A 313 -9.92 -9.41 -8.89
N TRP A 314 -8.62 -9.75 -8.82
CA TRP A 314 -7.59 -8.87 -8.31
C TRP A 314 -7.47 -7.54 -9.06
N ASP A 315 -7.14 -6.47 -8.34
CA ASP A 315 -6.86 -5.14 -8.90
C ASP A 315 -5.40 -4.74 -8.69
N VAL A 316 -4.89 -5.01 -7.49
CA VAL A 316 -3.57 -4.61 -7.04
C VAL A 316 -2.97 -5.64 -6.09
N ILE A 317 -1.67 -5.87 -6.24
CA ILE A 317 -0.87 -6.75 -5.38
C ILE A 317 0.32 -5.98 -4.83
N SER A 318 0.47 -5.92 -3.51
CA SER A 318 1.75 -5.56 -2.89
C SER A 318 2.66 -6.79 -2.88
N LEU A 319 3.76 -6.76 -3.63
CA LEU A 319 4.71 -7.88 -3.75
C LEU A 319 5.58 -8.08 -2.49
N ARG A 320 5.41 -7.20 -1.49
CA ARG A 320 5.93 -7.35 -0.15
C ARG A 320 5.15 -6.41 0.78
N SER A 321 4.36 -6.99 1.66
CA SER A 321 3.69 -6.25 2.73
C SER A 321 4.19 -6.71 4.08
N GLN A 322 4.69 -5.77 4.87
CA GLN A 322 4.96 -5.99 6.28
C GLN A 322 3.63 -6.04 7.03
N CYS A 323 3.43 -7.11 7.78
CA CYS A 323 2.24 -7.30 8.59
C CYS A 323 0.93 -7.20 7.81
N PRO A 324 0.70 -8.04 6.79
CA PRO A 324 -0.58 -8.01 6.11
C PRO A 324 -1.71 -8.42 7.07
N TYR A 325 -2.91 -7.88 6.87
CA TYR A 325 -4.11 -8.20 7.64
C TYR A 325 -5.25 -8.55 6.71
N GLY A 326 -5.90 -9.69 6.98
CA GLY A 326 -6.97 -10.20 6.14
C GLY A 326 -7.00 -11.72 6.15
N VAL A 327 -7.04 -12.33 4.96
CA VAL A 327 -7.22 -13.79 4.77
C VAL A 327 -6.15 -14.32 3.84
N CYS A 328 -5.36 -15.31 4.27
CA CYS A 328 -4.51 -16.07 3.35
C CYS A 328 -5.41 -16.85 2.38
N VAL A 329 -5.23 -16.62 1.08
CA VAL A 329 -6.04 -17.25 0.01
C VAL A 329 -5.27 -18.32 -0.74
N THR A 330 -3.97 -18.13 -0.90
CA THR A 330 -3.04 -19.09 -1.52
C THR A 330 -1.71 -19.06 -0.77
N PRO A 331 -0.78 -19.99 -1.04
CA PRO A 331 0.51 -19.99 -0.36
C PRO A 331 1.22 -18.64 -0.38
N HIS A 332 1.24 -17.89 -1.49
CA HIS A 332 1.99 -16.64 -1.53
C HIS A 332 1.14 -15.40 -1.24
N LEU A 333 -0.17 -15.53 -1.05
CA LEU A 333 -1.08 -14.39 -1.15
C LEU A 333 -2.09 -14.29 0.00
N THR A 334 -2.17 -13.07 0.54
CA THR A 334 -3.25 -12.63 1.45
C THR A 334 -4.20 -11.71 0.68
N ARG A 335 -5.52 -11.92 0.81
CA ARG A 335 -6.54 -10.90 0.53
C ARG A 335 -6.56 -9.90 1.68
N VAL A 336 -6.15 -8.67 1.42
CA VAL A 336 -6.11 -7.61 2.44
C VAL A 336 -7.54 -7.17 2.77
N GLN A 337 -7.79 -6.92 4.06
CA GLN A 337 -9.06 -6.39 4.56
C GLN A 337 -8.85 -5.10 5.35
N PRO A 338 -9.85 -4.21 5.45
CA PRO A 338 -9.73 -3.04 6.31
C PRO A 338 -9.65 -3.45 7.78
N ASP A 339 -8.66 -2.93 8.50
CA ASP A 339 -8.42 -3.26 9.90
C ASP A 339 -9.44 -2.56 10.82
N GLY A 340 -10.51 -3.25 11.18
CA GLY A 340 -11.52 -2.75 12.12
C GLY A 340 -11.05 -2.69 13.57
N ASN A 341 -9.81 -3.04 13.89
CA ASN A 341 -9.24 -2.88 15.24
C ASN A 341 -8.65 -1.50 15.49
N GLU A 342 -8.58 -0.66 14.45
CA GLU A 342 -8.18 0.74 14.52
C GLU A 342 -9.34 1.62 14.04
N PRO A 343 -9.51 2.82 14.63
CA PRO A 343 -10.66 3.67 14.34
C PRO A 343 -10.60 4.24 12.92
N GLU A 344 -11.78 4.52 12.36
CA GLU A 344 -11.91 5.01 10.99
C GLU A 344 -11.31 6.43 10.82
N GLU A 345 -11.32 7.25 11.87
CA GLU A 345 -10.71 8.59 11.90
C GLU A 345 -9.18 8.52 11.75
N MET A 346 -8.58 7.42 12.20
CA MET A 346 -7.18 7.12 11.95
C MET A 346 -6.99 6.31 10.67
N CYS A 347 -7.97 6.28 9.78
CA CYS A 347 -7.92 5.49 8.55
C CYS A 347 -7.68 4.00 8.80
N ARG A 348 -8.14 3.46 9.93
CA ARG A 348 -7.86 2.07 10.30
C ARG A 348 -6.34 1.77 10.26
N HIS A 349 -5.53 2.75 10.69
CA HIS A 349 -4.06 2.73 10.59
C HIS A 349 -3.43 1.64 11.46
N GLY A 350 -3.45 0.43 10.92
CA GLY A 350 -3.09 -0.76 11.64
C GLY A 350 -1.89 -1.51 11.12
N VAL A 351 -1.85 -1.77 9.82
CA VAL A 351 -1.19 -2.95 9.22
C VAL A 351 -1.05 -2.79 7.70
N ASN A 352 -0.49 -3.79 7.03
CA ASN A 352 -0.24 -3.86 5.59
C ASN A 352 0.81 -2.84 5.09
N TYR A 353 1.84 -2.58 5.89
CA TYR A 353 2.84 -1.59 5.52
C TYR A 353 3.64 -2.04 4.30
N GLY A 354 3.82 -1.12 3.37
CA GLY A 354 4.72 -1.34 2.25
C GLY A 354 4.09 -1.14 0.90
N PHE A 355 4.35 0.06 0.39
CA PHE A 355 3.97 0.53 -0.93
C PHE A 355 5.17 0.54 -1.90
N TYR A 356 6.14 -0.35 -1.65
CA TYR A 356 7.47 -0.32 -2.28
C TYR A 356 7.52 -1.06 -3.63
N ALA A 357 6.69 -2.08 -3.82
CA ALA A 357 6.63 -2.87 -5.04
C ALA A 357 5.18 -3.28 -5.31
N MET A 358 4.50 -2.49 -6.12
CA MET A 358 3.07 -2.60 -6.35
C MET A 358 2.82 -3.05 -7.79
N LEU A 359 2.19 -4.22 -7.93
CA LEU A 359 1.70 -4.73 -9.21
C LEU A 359 0.24 -4.36 -9.36
N TYR A 360 -0.10 -3.77 -10.50
CA TYR A 360 -1.46 -3.40 -10.85
C TYR A 360 -1.89 -4.12 -12.10
N ARG A 361 -3.16 -4.52 -12.11
CA ARG A 361 -3.91 -4.61 -13.35
C ARG A 361 -4.03 -3.22 -13.93
N ALA A 362 -3.63 -3.09 -15.17
CA ALA A 362 -3.46 -1.78 -15.75
C ALA A 362 -4.80 -1.13 -16.16
N ASP A 363 -5.84 -1.93 -16.41
CA ASP A 363 -7.22 -1.46 -16.51
C ASP A 363 -7.79 -1.02 -15.15
N ALA A 364 -7.27 -1.56 -14.04
CA ALA A 364 -7.64 -1.14 -12.69
C ALA A 364 -6.91 0.13 -12.20
N LEU A 365 -5.85 0.61 -12.90
CA LEU A 365 -5.03 1.73 -12.43
C LEU A 365 -5.83 3.01 -12.16
N ILE A 366 -6.70 3.42 -13.08
CA ILE A 366 -7.49 4.66 -12.92
C ILE A 366 -8.52 4.53 -11.80
N PRO A 367 -9.36 3.48 -11.75
CA PRO A 367 -10.27 3.25 -10.62
C PRO A 367 -9.55 3.26 -9.26
N VAL A 368 -8.45 2.52 -9.14
CA VAL A 368 -7.67 2.42 -7.89
C VAL A 368 -7.05 3.77 -7.54
N ALA A 369 -6.41 4.47 -8.48
CA ALA A 369 -5.81 5.78 -8.23
C ALA A 369 -6.85 6.81 -7.76
N ASN A 370 -8.04 6.82 -8.37
CA ASN A 370 -9.10 7.76 -8.00
C ASN A 370 -9.68 7.45 -6.62
N ALA A 371 -9.86 6.17 -6.29
CA ALA A 371 -10.30 5.75 -4.95
C ALA A 371 -9.26 6.11 -3.88
N LEU A 372 -7.99 5.84 -4.16
CA LEU A 372 -6.87 6.15 -3.30
C LEU A 372 -6.70 7.67 -3.09
N HIS A 373 -6.77 8.47 -4.17
CA HIS A 373 -6.72 9.93 -4.12
C HIS A 373 -7.80 10.51 -3.19
N ARG A 374 -9.04 10.04 -3.27
CA ARG A 374 -10.12 10.47 -2.36
C ARG A 374 -9.86 10.09 -0.90
N GLN A 375 -9.26 8.92 -0.67
CA GLN A 375 -8.99 8.43 0.67
C GLN A 375 -7.83 9.21 1.33
N ILE A 376 -6.74 9.43 0.61
CA ILE A 376 -5.53 10.11 1.10
C ILE A 376 -5.82 11.56 1.47
N TRP A 377 -6.48 12.28 0.57
CA TRP A 377 -6.68 13.73 0.71
C TRP A 377 -7.92 14.08 1.54
N ASN A 378 -8.00 13.53 2.76
CA ASN A 378 -9.10 13.75 3.68
C ASN A 378 -8.62 14.45 4.97
N ASN A 379 -8.99 15.72 5.14
CA ASN A 379 -8.61 16.51 6.32
C ASN A 379 -9.15 15.92 7.63
N SER A 380 -10.29 15.24 7.59
CA SER A 380 -10.92 14.62 8.76
C SER A 380 -10.34 13.25 9.11
N ARG A 381 -9.61 12.63 8.19
CA ARG A 381 -8.97 11.31 8.37
C ARG A 381 -7.48 11.40 8.04
N PRO A 382 -6.71 12.22 8.77
CA PRO A 382 -5.32 12.49 8.43
C PRO A 382 -4.46 11.22 8.43
N GLY A 383 -4.83 10.17 9.17
CA GLY A 383 -4.13 8.87 9.15
C GLY A 383 -4.06 8.20 7.77
N CYS A 384 -4.91 8.61 6.81
CA CYS A 384 -4.90 8.08 5.44
C CYS A 384 -3.78 8.64 4.56
N LEU A 385 -2.94 9.56 5.05
CA LEU A 385 -1.93 10.20 4.18
C LEU A 385 -0.90 9.20 3.62
N ALA A 386 -0.66 8.09 4.31
CA ALA A 386 0.21 7.01 3.83
C ALA A 386 -0.56 6.11 2.84
N ASN A 387 0.02 5.87 1.66
CA ASN A 387 -0.63 5.12 0.56
C ASN A 387 -1.04 3.71 0.95
N ASP A 388 -0.18 3.00 1.68
CA ASP A 388 -0.42 1.63 2.14
C ASP A 388 -1.59 1.55 3.11
N VAL A 389 -1.65 2.48 4.07
CA VAL A 389 -2.76 2.60 5.02
C VAL A 389 -4.06 2.96 4.29
N ALA A 390 -4.03 3.94 3.40
CA ALA A 390 -5.22 4.32 2.64
C ALA A 390 -5.72 3.19 1.73
N LEU A 391 -4.82 2.47 1.05
CA LEU A 391 -5.20 1.35 0.19
C LEU A 391 -5.78 0.19 1.02
N ALA A 392 -5.18 -0.13 2.16
CA ALA A 392 -5.72 -1.13 3.07
C ALA A 392 -7.10 -0.73 3.62
N ALA A 393 -7.31 0.55 3.95
CA ALA A 393 -8.57 1.06 4.47
C ALA A 393 -9.74 0.99 3.47
N ILE A 394 -9.44 0.89 2.17
CA ILE A 394 -10.43 0.80 1.09
C ILE A 394 -10.43 -0.57 0.39
N SER A 395 -9.77 -1.56 0.99
CA SER A 395 -9.66 -2.92 0.45
C SER A 395 -10.97 -3.71 0.48
N ASP A 396 -12.04 -3.14 1.04
CA ASP A 396 -13.43 -3.60 0.88
C ASP A 396 -14.03 -3.28 -0.49
N ARG A 397 -13.46 -2.29 -1.18
CA ARG A 397 -13.91 -1.79 -2.49
C ARG A 397 -12.91 -2.06 -3.61
N ILE A 398 -11.69 -2.45 -3.26
CA ILE A 398 -10.59 -2.75 -4.17
C ILE A 398 -10.11 -4.14 -3.85
N ALA A 399 -9.96 -4.99 -4.86
CA ALA A 399 -9.39 -6.32 -4.72
C ALA A 399 -7.86 -6.22 -4.51
N TYR A 400 -7.50 -5.83 -3.29
CA TYR A 400 -6.13 -5.65 -2.84
C TYR A 400 -5.61 -6.93 -2.19
N TYR A 401 -4.52 -7.44 -2.76
CA TYR A 401 -3.78 -8.58 -2.25
C TYR A 401 -2.36 -8.20 -1.85
N ALA A 402 -1.75 -9.02 -1.00
CA ALA A 402 -0.40 -8.78 -0.51
C ALA A 402 0.36 -10.09 -0.31
N VAL A 403 1.66 -10.04 -0.61
CA VAL A 403 2.62 -11.10 -0.25
C VAL A 403 3.19 -10.80 1.14
N PRO A 404 2.98 -11.66 2.15
CA PRO A 404 3.56 -11.47 3.48
C PRO A 404 5.08 -11.36 3.48
N SER A 405 5.61 -10.36 4.20
CA SER A 405 7.06 -10.13 4.29
C SER A 405 7.83 -11.22 5.05
N SER A 406 7.12 -12.10 5.75
CA SER A 406 7.69 -13.29 6.42
C SER A 406 8.28 -14.27 5.42
N GLN A 407 7.83 -14.25 4.16
CA GLN A 407 8.37 -15.04 3.06
C GLN A 407 9.73 -14.46 2.66
N VAL A 408 10.81 -15.19 2.97
CA VAL A 408 12.19 -14.71 2.79
C VAL A 408 12.97 -15.66 1.88
N PRO A 409 13.69 -15.15 0.86
CA PRO A 409 13.81 -13.74 0.50
C PRO A 409 12.56 -13.09 -0.12
N GLY A 410 11.62 -13.89 -0.62
CA GLY A 410 10.35 -13.41 -1.20
C GLY A 410 10.52 -12.97 -2.66
N PHE A 411 9.77 -11.94 -3.08
CA PHE A 411 9.88 -11.32 -4.41
C PHE A 411 10.86 -10.15 -4.40
N VAL A 412 10.78 -9.33 -3.36
CA VAL A 412 11.62 -8.16 -3.15
C VAL A 412 12.07 -8.08 -1.69
N GLN A 413 13.23 -7.48 -1.48
CA GLN A 413 13.78 -7.13 -0.17
C GLN A 413 13.92 -5.62 -0.02
N HIS A 414 13.97 -5.16 1.23
CA HIS A 414 14.39 -3.81 1.53
C HIS A 414 15.90 -3.67 1.41
N THR A 415 16.34 -2.56 0.84
CA THR A 415 17.73 -2.11 1.02
C THR A 415 17.87 -1.44 2.40
N ASN A 416 19.05 -1.54 3.00
CA ASN A 416 19.34 -0.95 4.32
C ASN A 416 19.55 0.58 4.28
N ARG A 417 19.06 1.28 3.25
CA ARG A 417 19.34 2.72 3.01
C ARG A 417 18.33 3.68 3.65
N GLY A 418 17.36 3.19 4.43
CA GLY A 418 16.30 4.01 5.01
C GLY A 418 15.39 4.66 3.93
N SER A 419 14.53 5.59 4.33
CA SER A 419 13.60 6.27 3.41
C SER A 419 13.93 7.76 3.28
N VAL A 420 14.03 8.26 2.03
CA VAL A 420 14.17 9.70 1.74
C VAL A 420 12.98 10.51 2.27
N ARG A 421 11.81 9.87 2.43
CA ARG A 421 10.62 10.45 3.05
C ARG A 421 10.92 11.01 4.44
N THR A 422 11.63 10.25 5.27
CA THR A 422 11.94 10.65 6.65
C THR A 422 12.81 11.90 6.67
N GLU A 423 13.81 11.97 5.79
CA GLU A 423 14.65 13.17 5.66
C GLU A 423 13.84 14.40 5.22
N LEU A 424 12.94 14.24 4.25
CA LEU A 424 12.07 15.31 3.76
C LEU A 424 11.07 15.78 4.82
N ASN A 425 10.53 14.87 5.64
CA ASN A 425 9.66 15.25 6.74
C ASN A 425 10.38 16.15 7.74
N HIS A 426 11.60 15.79 8.15
CA HIS A 426 12.39 16.60 9.07
C HIS A 426 12.71 17.98 8.50
N ARG A 427 13.06 18.08 7.21
CA ARG A 427 13.30 19.37 6.54
C ARG A 427 12.01 20.20 6.41
N GLY A 428 10.90 19.58 6.04
CA GLY A 428 9.61 20.24 5.87
C GLY A 428 9.04 20.81 7.18
N GLN A 429 9.33 20.16 8.32
CA GLN A 429 8.88 20.62 9.62
C GLN A 429 9.45 22.01 9.97
N ALA A 430 10.73 22.25 9.70
CA ALA A 430 11.36 23.55 9.92
C ALA A 430 10.70 24.68 9.10
N TRP A 431 10.29 24.38 7.86
CA TRP A 431 9.56 25.34 7.02
C TRP A 431 8.17 25.65 7.57
N LEU A 432 7.42 24.63 8.01
CA LEU A 432 6.09 24.81 8.61
C LEU A 432 6.17 25.68 9.88
N ASP A 433 7.15 25.44 10.74
CA ASP A 433 7.32 26.20 11.97
C ASP A 433 7.61 27.68 11.67
N LEU A 434 8.40 27.96 10.62
CA LEU A 434 8.63 29.33 10.14
C LEU A 434 7.34 30.00 9.64
N VAL A 435 6.52 29.28 8.88
CA VAL A 435 5.24 29.80 8.36
C VAL A 435 4.26 30.09 9.50
N LEU A 436 4.15 29.19 10.47
CA LEU A 436 3.28 29.37 11.65
C LEU A 436 3.74 30.55 12.52
N GLN A 437 5.04 30.67 12.78
CA GLN A 437 5.59 31.83 13.50
C GLN A 437 5.36 33.16 12.77
N LYS A 438 5.35 33.17 11.44
CA LYS A 438 5.00 34.37 10.67
C LYS A 438 3.51 34.70 10.83
N LYS A 439 2.61 33.72 10.70
CA LYS A 439 1.16 33.92 10.88
C LYS A 439 0.84 34.48 12.26
N GLN A 440 1.43 33.92 13.33
CA GLN A 440 1.22 34.41 14.69
C GLN A 440 1.66 35.89 14.82
N ARG A 441 2.84 36.23 14.30
CA ARG A 441 3.34 37.62 14.30
C ARG A 441 2.47 38.61 13.52
N TYR A 442 1.74 38.15 12.51
CA TYR A 442 0.77 38.99 11.81
C TYR A 442 -0.52 39.14 12.61
N ALA A 443 -1.01 38.07 13.25
CA ALA A 443 -2.18 38.11 14.11
C ALA A 443 -1.98 38.97 15.36
N ASP A 444 -0.78 38.98 15.95
CA ASP A 444 -0.46 39.81 17.12
C ASP A 444 -0.31 41.31 16.77
N LYS A 445 -0.17 41.65 15.47
CA LYS A 445 -0.03 43.03 14.98
C LYS A 445 -1.33 43.62 14.44
N SER A 446 -2.34 42.79 14.20
CA SER A 446 -3.69 43.19 13.78
C SER A 446 -4.61 43.28 14.97
#